data_AF-A0A950X5C1-F1
#
_entry.id   AF-A0A950X5C1-F1
#
_cell.length_a   1.000
_cell.length_b   1.000
_cell.length_c   1.000
_cell.angle_alpha   90.00
_cell.angle_beta   90.00
_cell.angle_gamma   90.00
#
_symmetry.space_group_name_H-M   'P 1'
#
loop_
_entity.id
_entity.type
_entity.pdbx_description
1 polymer ?
#
loop_
_entity_poly.entity_id
_entity_poly.type
_entity_poly.pdbx_seq_one_letter_code
_entity_poly.pdbx_strand_id
1 'polypeptide(L)' 'MEQPELHFCQLVQDVRDYAIFLLDVNGHVLSWNRGAERIKGYRPQEIL' A
#
# COMPACT_ATOMS: atom_id res chain seq x y z
N MET A 1 20.33 -14.28 2.85
CA MET A 1 19.61 -13.66 3.98
C MET A 1 18.95 -12.39 3.46
N GLU A 2 17.77 -12.50 2.86
CA GLU A 2 16.95 -11.35 2.42
C GLU A 2 15.48 -11.77 2.59
N GLN A 3 14.99 -11.68 3.83
CA GLN A 3 13.56 -11.86 4.16
C GLN A 3 12.86 -10.62 4.78
N PRO A 4 13.51 -9.47 5.08
CA PRO A 4 12.80 -8.37 5.75
C PRO A 4 11.77 -7.68 4.85
N GLU A 5 12.03 -7.58 3.54
CA GLU A 5 11.14 -6.89 2.59
C GLU A 5 9.80 -7.62 2.42
N LEU A 6 9.82 -8.94 2.33
CA LEU A 6 8.60 -9.74 2.19
C LEU A 6 7.72 -9.64 3.44
N HIS A 7 8.30 -9.76 4.63
CA HIS A 7 7.55 -9.61 5.88
C HIS A 7 7.03 -8.18 6.06
N PHE A 8 7.81 -7.17 5.69
CA PHE A 8 7.36 -5.78 5.73
C PHE A 8 6.16 -5.55 4.82
N CYS A 9 6.21 -6.03 3.57
CA CYS A 9 5.09 -5.93 2.63
C CYS A 9 3.83 -6.62 3.17
N GLN A 10 3.96 -7.80 3.78
CA GLN A 10 2.83 -8.52 4.36
C GLN A 10 2.21 -7.76 5.54
N LEU A 11 3.05 -7.23 6.45
CA LEU A 11 2.57 -6.43 7.58
C LEU A 11 1.83 -5.18 7.11
N VAL A 12 2.37 -4.45 6.13
CA VAL A 12 1.75 -3.24 5.57
C VAL A 12 0.41 -3.56 4.91
N GLN A 13 0.29 -4.70 4.22
CA GLN A 13 -0.94 -5.12 3.57
C GLN A 13 -2.06 -5.48 4.55
N ASP A 14 -1.72 -5.95 5.76
CA ASP A 14 -2.70 -6.32 6.78
C ASP A 14 -3.16 -5.16 7.66
N VAL A 15 -2.46 -4.01 7.65
CA VAL A 15 -2.90 -2.80 8.35
C VAL A 15 -4.13 -2.20 7.64
N ARG A 16 -5.25 -2.10 8.39
CA ARG A 16 -6.53 -1.59 7.88
C ARG A 16 -6.90 -0.20 8.40
N ASP A 17 -6.37 0.18 9.55
CA ASP A 17 -6.70 1.46 10.20
C ASP A 17 -5.88 2.64 9.67
N TYR A 18 -4.87 2.36 8.82
CA TYR A 18 -4.02 3.36 8.19
C TYR A 18 -3.90 3.14 6.69
N ALA A 19 -3.98 4.24 5.94
CA ALA A 19 -3.72 4.28 4.52
C ALA A 19 -2.21 4.38 4.30
N ILE A 20 -1.60 3.31 3.80
CA ILE A 20 -0.16 3.25 3.50
C ILE A 20 -0.02 3.00 2.01
N PHE A 21 0.63 3.95 1.33
CA PHE A 21 0.90 3.88 -0.11
C PHE A 21 2.23 4.59 -0.40
N LEU A 22 2.92 4.11 -1.43
CA LEU A 22 4.15 4.69 -1.94
C LEU A 22 3.82 5.55 -3.16
N LEU A 23 4.59 6.62 -3.35
CA LEU A 23 4.52 7.48 -4.54
C LEU A 23 5.86 7.45 -5.28
N ASP A 24 5.81 7.61 -6.60
CA ASP A 24 6.99 7.96 -7.39
C ASP A 24 7.32 9.47 -7.24
N VAL A 25 8.41 9.90 -7.86
CA VAL A 25 8.84 11.30 -7.85
C VAL A 25 7.89 12.26 -8.58
N ASN A 26 7.00 11.73 -9.43
CA ASN A 26 5.99 12.49 -10.15
C ASN A 26 4.64 12.51 -9.41
N GLY A 27 4.52 11.78 -8.29
CA GLY A 27 3.30 11.67 -7.49
C GLY A 27 2.37 10.53 -7.91
N HIS A 28 2.80 9.60 -8.77
CA HIS A 28 2.02 8.42 -9.11
C HIS A 28 2.09 7.38 -7.99
N VAL A 29 0.96 6.74 -7.72
CA VAL A 29 0.87 5.71 -6.67
C VAL A 29 1.52 4.42 -7.15
N LEU A 30 2.47 3.92 -6.37
CA LEU A 30 3.22 2.68 -6.64
C LEU A 30 2.72 1.49 -5.81
N SER A 31 2.04 1.75 -4.70
CA SER A 31 1.46 0.70 -3.86
C SER A 31 0.18 1.16 -3.21
N TRP A 32 -0.73 0.22 -2.96
CA TRP A 32 -2.01 0.51 -2.32
C TRP A 32 -2.35 -0.63 -1.35
N ASN A 33 -2.33 -0.36 -0.04
CA ASN A 33 -2.66 -1.35 0.97
C ASN A 33 -4.18 -1.38 1.26
N ARG A 34 -4.65 -2.41 1.99
CA ARG A 34 -6.07 -2.55 2.37
C ARG A 34 -6.61 -1.36 3.16
N GLY A 35 -5.80 -0.76 4.02
CA GLY A 35 -6.20 0.44 4.75
C GLY A 35 -6.40 1.65 3.83
N ALA A 36 -5.60 1.80 2.78
CA ALA A 36 -5.78 2.85 1.77
C ALA A 36 -7.09 2.68 1.00
N GLU A 37 -7.40 1.45 0.57
CA GLU A 37 -8.69 1.13 -0.06
C GLU A 37 -9.87 1.46 0.86
N ARG A 38 -9.79 1.06 2.13
CA ARG A 38 -10.85 1.30 3.11
C ARG A 38 -11.07 2.78 3.41
N ILE A 39 -9.99 3.53 3.62
CA ILE A 39 -10.04 4.92 4.10
C ILE A 39 -10.33 5.87 2.94
N LYS A 40 -9.79 5.61 1.75
CA LYS A 40 -9.96 6.48 0.57
C LYS A 40 -11.09 6.04 -0.35
N GLY A 41 -11.53 4.79 -0.28
CA GLY A 41 -12.66 4.27 -1.04
C GLY A 41 -12.34 3.84 -2.48
N TYR A 42 -11.08 3.92 -2.90
CA TYR A 42 -10.63 3.49 -4.23
C TYR A 42 -9.99 2.11 -4.18
N ARG A 43 -10.33 1.27 -5.13
CA ARG A 43 -9.71 -0.04 -5.33
C ARG A 43 -8.31 0.14 -5.94
N PRO A 44 -7.38 -0.81 -5.71
CA PRO A 44 -6.05 -0.76 -6.33
C PRO A 44 -6.09 -0.59 -7.85
N GLN A 45 -7.06 -1.18 -8.54
CA GLN A 45 -7.20 -1.10 -10.00
C GLN A 45 -7.62 0.28 -10.52
N GLU A 46 -8.05 1.19 -9.64
CA GLU A 46 -8.46 2.55 -10.01
C GLU A 46 -7.32 3.56 -9.84
N ILE A 47 -6.24 3.16 -9.18
CA ILE A 47 -5.18 4.06 -8.70
C ILE A 47 -3.77 3.62 -9.13
N LEU A 48 -3.54 2.29 -9.27
CA LEU A 48 -2.27 1.70 -9.71
C LEU A 48 -2.20 1.54 -11.23
#